data_AF-A0A7S2RDM7-F1
#
_entry.id   AF-A0A7S2RDM7-F1
#
_cell.length_a   1.000
_cell.length_b   1.000
_cell.length_c   1.000
_cell.angle_alpha   90.00
_cell.angle_beta   90.00
_cell.angle_gamma   90.00
#
_symmetry.space_group_name_H-M   'P 1'
#
loop_
_entity.id
_entity.type
_entity.pdbx_description
1 polymer ?
#
loop_
_entity_poly.entity_id
_entity_poly.type
_entity_poly.pdbx_seq_one_letter_code
_entity_poly.pdbx_strand_id
1 'polypeptide(L)'
;KDVVLVPVNEANHWSLAVICHLNAPHPPHNNGPAPCIMHLDSLDLHDRSRIRRYLSWFLQEAWNDRMVSYGRDPADFSRIPLFVPDHVPKQQNAWDCGVYLVRFAQDLVHELESAADAPNLCHFCPRPVSPQEIRQHRSSLLGTCRKLQADYTKFTRRALDQPLPPKDSGVGSSAASPPTPSSPSSSSTTANRKSGGKKVNKDRKKNER
;
A
#
# COMPACT_ATOMS: atom_id res chain seq x y z
N LYS A 1 7.50 11.11 -2.54
CA LYS A 1 8.04 9.73 -2.53
C LYS A 1 8.09 9.29 -3.98
N ASP A 2 9.21 8.82 -4.48
CA ASP A 2 9.32 8.45 -5.91
C ASP A 2 8.74 7.07 -6.20
N VAL A 3 8.67 6.21 -5.18
CA VAL A 3 8.09 4.86 -5.27
C VAL A 3 7.18 4.59 -4.07
N VAL A 4 6.01 4.01 -4.34
CA VAL A 4 5.10 3.50 -3.30
C VAL A 4 4.73 2.06 -3.65
N LEU A 5 5.13 1.12 -2.79
CA LEU A 5 4.75 -0.29 -2.90
C LEU A 5 3.35 -0.49 -2.33
N VAL A 6 2.48 -1.14 -3.09
CA VAL A 6 1.09 -1.45 -2.72
C VAL A 6 0.86 -2.95 -2.89
N PRO A 7 1.04 -3.75 -1.82
CA PRO A 7 0.61 -5.15 -1.80
C PRO A 7 -0.90 -5.24 -2.01
N VAL A 8 -1.33 -6.06 -2.97
CA VAL A 8 -2.74 -6.31 -3.27
C VAL A 8 -3.04 -7.77 -2.94
N ASN A 9 -4.03 -8.00 -2.08
CA ASN A 9 -4.59 -9.32 -1.82
C ASN A 9 -6.06 -9.34 -2.22
N GLU A 10 -6.40 -10.23 -3.15
CA GLU A 10 -7.79 -10.53 -3.49
C GLU A 10 -7.96 -12.04 -3.66
N ALA A 11 -9.01 -12.61 -3.05
CA ALA A 11 -9.33 -14.03 -3.17
C ALA A 11 -8.14 -14.98 -2.84
N ASN A 12 -7.37 -14.65 -1.80
CA ASN A 12 -6.15 -15.37 -1.37
C ASN A 12 -4.99 -15.34 -2.38
N HIS A 13 -5.05 -14.44 -3.37
CA HIS A 13 -3.98 -14.22 -4.34
C HIS A 13 -3.27 -12.90 -4.04
N TRP A 14 -1.94 -12.92 -3.99
CA TRP A 14 -1.11 -11.75 -3.74
C TRP A 14 -0.46 -11.26 -5.03
N SER A 15 -0.48 -9.95 -5.26
CA SER A 15 0.30 -9.28 -6.29
C SER A 15 0.85 -7.95 -5.78
N LEU A 16 1.77 -7.35 -6.53
CA LEU A 16 2.37 -6.08 -6.17
C LEU A 16 1.99 -5.01 -7.21
N ALA A 17 1.31 -3.96 -6.77
CA ALA A 17 1.25 -2.72 -7.53
C ALA A 17 2.32 -1.76 -7.01
N VAL A 18 2.93 -0.98 -7.90
CA VAL A 18 3.95 0.00 -7.57
C VAL A 18 3.58 1.31 -8.23
N ILE A 19 3.43 2.36 -7.43
CA ILE A 19 3.19 3.70 -7.94
C ILE A 19 4.57 4.37 -8.08
N CYS A 20 4.94 4.70 -9.32
CA CYS A 20 6.24 5.23 -9.69
C CYS A 20 6.12 6.72 -10.03
N HIS A 21 7.22 7.46 -9.85
CA HIS A 21 7.41 8.82 -10.36
C HIS A 21 6.36 9.83 -9.88
N LEU A 22 5.82 9.66 -8.66
CA LEU A 22 4.76 10.55 -8.13
C LEU A 22 5.18 12.01 -7.95
N ASN A 23 6.48 12.27 -7.79
CA ASN A 23 7.02 13.61 -7.66
C ASN A 23 7.38 14.24 -9.02
N ALA A 24 7.25 13.50 -10.13
CA ALA A 24 7.57 14.02 -11.44
C ALA A 24 6.59 15.14 -11.85
N PRO A 25 7.03 16.12 -12.65
CA PRO A 25 6.17 17.19 -13.14
C PRO A 25 4.96 16.62 -13.88
N HIS A 26 3.79 17.21 -13.64
CA HIS A 26 2.57 16.87 -14.35
C HIS A 26 2.01 18.14 -15.02
N PRO A 27 1.93 18.21 -16.37
CA PRO A 27 2.36 17.19 -17.34
C PRO A 27 3.89 17.05 -17.43
N PRO A 28 4.41 15.90 -17.91
CA PRO A 28 5.85 15.70 -18.03
C PRO A 28 6.46 16.69 -19.03
N HIS A 29 7.53 17.37 -18.63
CA HIS A 29 8.34 18.19 -19.54
C HIS A 29 9.39 17.31 -20.23
N ASN A 30 9.57 17.48 -21.55
CA ASN A 30 10.65 16.85 -22.35
C ASN A 30 10.80 15.32 -22.21
N ASN A 31 9.73 14.54 -22.43
CA ASN A 31 9.75 13.06 -22.35
C ASN A 31 10.34 12.49 -21.04
N GLY A 32 10.38 13.29 -19.97
CA GLY A 32 10.82 12.85 -18.65
C GLY A 32 9.87 11.81 -18.05
N PRO A 33 10.29 11.15 -16.95
CA PRO A 33 9.44 10.21 -16.24
C PRO A 33 8.11 10.86 -15.86
N ALA A 34 7.02 10.12 -16.02
CA ALA A 34 5.67 10.54 -15.64
C ALA A 34 5.10 9.58 -14.60
N PRO A 35 4.18 10.03 -13.71
CA PRO A 35 3.52 9.15 -12.77
C PRO A 35 2.90 7.95 -13.48
N CYS A 36 3.16 6.75 -12.99
CA CYS A 36 2.61 5.52 -13.56
C CYS A 36 2.42 4.44 -12.49
N ILE A 37 1.63 3.42 -12.82
CA ILE A 37 1.42 2.24 -12.00
C ILE A 37 2.07 1.05 -12.70
N MET A 38 3.02 0.42 -12.06
CA MET A 38 3.53 -0.89 -12.47
C MET A 38 2.75 -1.97 -11.73
N HIS A 39 2.38 -3.06 -12.40
CA HIS A 39 1.73 -4.20 -11.77
C HIS A 39 2.48 -5.50 -12.03
N LEU A 40 2.78 -6.23 -10.96
CA LEU A 40 3.56 -7.46 -10.94
C LEU A 40 2.71 -8.57 -10.32
N ASP A 41 2.27 -9.51 -11.17
CA ASP A 41 1.41 -10.63 -10.79
C ASP A 41 1.98 -11.94 -11.35
N SER A 42 2.32 -12.87 -10.45
CA SER A 42 2.91 -14.17 -10.79
C SER A 42 1.90 -15.18 -11.34
N LEU A 43 0.60 -15.03 -11.08
CA LEU A 43 -0.46 -15.87 -11.66
C LEU A 43 -1.23 -15.17 -12.78
N ASP A 44 -1.11 -13.85 -12.86
CA ASP A 44 -1.84 -13.01 -13.81
C ASP A 44 -3.38 -13.12 -13.69
N LEU A 45 -3.87 -13.19 -12.45
CA LEU A 45 -5.29 -13.40 -12.17
C LEU A 45 -6.01 -12.13 -11.72
N HIS A 46 -5.29 -11.10 -11.29
CA HIS A 46 -5.94 -9.86 -10.88
C HIS A 46 -6.46 -9.04 -12.06
N ASP A 47 -7.62 -8.41 -11.86
CA ASP A 47 -8.16 -7.40 -12.77
C ASP A 47 -7.34 -6.10 -12.68
N ARG A 48 -6.44 -5.94 -13.64
CA ARG A 48 -5.55 -4.77 -13.78
C ARG A 48 -6.33 -3.47 -13.94
N SER A 49 -7.48 -3.49 -14.64
CA SER A 49 -8.31 -2.30 -14.84
C SER A 49 -8.93 -1.82 -13.54
N ARG A 50 -9.38 -2.75 -12.71
CA ARG A 50 -9.89 -2.45 -11.37
C ARG A 50 -8.80 -1.95 -10.43
N ILE A 51 -7.62 -2.57 -10.44
CA ILE A 51 -6.45 -2.08 -9.68
C ILE A 51 -6.11 -0.64 -10.11
N ARG A 52 -5.93 -0.40 -11.41
CA ARG A 52 -5.67 0.95 -11.95
C ARG A 52 -6.70 1.95 -11.45
N ARG A 53 -7.99 1.63 -11.57
CA ARG A 53 -9.09 2.51 -11.16
C ARG A 53 -9.02 2.88 -9.69
N TYR A 54 -8.87 1.89 -8.79
CA TYR A 54 -8.82 2.16 -7.35
C TYR A 54 -7.61 3.00 -6.95
N LEU A 55 -6.44 2.70 -7.52
CA LEU A 55 -5.23 3.49 -7.25
C LEU A 55 -5.32 4.90 -7.85
N SER A 56 -5.90 5.05 -9.04
CA SER A 56 -6.15 6.36 -9.66
C SER A 56 -7.03 7.24 -8.77
N TRP A 57 -8.14 6.68 -8.25
CA TRP A 57 -9.02 7.38 -7.32
C TRP A 57 -8.33 7.72 -6.01
N PHE A 58 -7.63 6.76 -5.40
CA PHE A 58 -6.88 7.01 -4.18
C PHE A 58 -5.87 8.16 -4.35
N LEU A 59 -5.11 8.17 -5.45
CA LEU A 59 -4.14 9.22 -5.75
C LEU A 59 -4.81 10.57 -5.97
N GLN A 60 -5.93 10.61 -6.71
CA GLN A 60 -6.66 11.85 -6.94
C GLN A 60 -7.18 12.46 -5.63
N GLU A 61 -7.78 11.64 -4.76
CA GLU A 61 -8.27 12.10 -3.46
C GLU A 61 -7.11 12.54 -2.54
N ALA A 62 -6.02 11.77 -2.50
CA ALA A 62 -4.84 12.13 -1.72
C ALA A 62 -4.18 13.43 -2.21
N TRP A 63 -4.21 13.71 -3.52
CA TRP A 63 -3.74 14.97 -4.09
C TRP A 63 -4.66 16.14 -3.73
N ASN A 64 -5.98 15.95 -3.87
CA ASN A 64 -6.98 16.97 -3.56
C ASN A 64 -6.93 17.38 -2.09
N ASP A 65 -6.77 16.42 -1.18
CA ASP A 65 -6.68 16.66 0.26
C ASP A 65 -5.39 17.42 0.64
N ARG A 66 -4.25 16.96 0.12
CA ARG A 66 -2.94 17.42 0.60
C ARG A 66 -2.34 18.53 -0.22
N MET A 67 -2.42 18.48 -1.56
CA MET A 67 -1.61 19.34 -2.42
C MET A 67 -2.33 20.61 -2.83
N VAL A 68 -3.66 20.55 -2.96
CA VAL A 68 -4.49 21.75 -3.21
C VAL A 68 -4.36 22.73 -2.04
N SER A 69 -4.32 22.24 -0.80
CA SER A 69 -4.11 23.08 0.40
C SER A 69 -2.70 23.70 0.47
N TYR A 70 -1.70 23.11 -0.20
CA TYR A 70 -0.36 23.70 -0.36
C TYR A 70 -0.20 24.58 -1.61
N GLY A 71 -1.30 24.91 -2.31
CA GLY A 71 -1.27 25.79 -3.48
C GLY A 71 -0.54 25.21 -4.69
N ARG A 72 -0.46 23.87 -4.80
CA ARG A 72 0.04 23.20 -6.00
C ARG A 72 -1.01 23.22 -7.11
N ASP A 73 -0.55 23.23 -8.35
CA ASP A 73 -1.43 23.12 -9.51
C ASP A 73 -2.28 21.83 -9.46
N PRO A 74 -3.49 21.85 -10.03
CA PRO A 74 -4.31 20.65 -10.19
C PRO A 74 -3.55 19.58 -10.98
N ALA A 75 -3.44 18.38 -10.41
CA ALA A 75 -2.97 17.20 -11.12
C ALA A 75 -4.15 16.27 -11.41
N ASP A 76 -4.11 15.61 -12.56
CA ASP A 76 -5.11 14.62 -12.98
C ASP A 76 -4.51 13.21 -12.92
N PHE A 77 -4.86 12.46 -11.88
CA PHE A 77 -4.48 11.06 -11.72
C PHE A 77 -5.54 10.10 -12.27
N SER A 78 -6.68 10.59 -12.79
CA SER A 78 -7.77 9.74 -13.30
C SER A 78 -7.34 8.86 -14.49
N ARG A 79 -6.29 9.29 -15.21
CA ARG A 79 -5.73 8.63 -16.39
C ARG A 79 -4.31 8.12 -16.19
N ILE A 80 -3.86 7.95 -14.95
CA ILE A 80 -2.51 7.42 -14.69
C ILE A 80 -2.34 6.07 -15.42
N PRO A 81 -1.29 5.91 -16.24
CA PRO A 81 -1.07 4.70 -17.02
C PRO A 81 -0.71 3.54 -16.09
N LEU A 82 -1.22 2.35 -16.40
CA LEU A 82 -0.78 1.09 -15.80
C LEU A 82 -0.02 0.27 -16.84
N PHE A 83 1.15 -0.24 -16.47
CA PHE A 83 1.94 -1.15 -17.31
C PHE A 83 2.33 -2.41 -16.53
N VAL A 84 2.62 -3.47 -17.28
CA VAL A 84 3.12 -4.75 -16.77
C VAL A 84 4.43 -5.02 -17.52
N PRO A 85 5.55 -5.29 -16.82
CA PRO A 85 6.80 -5.66 -17.47
C PRO A 85 6.66 -6.91 -18.36
N ASP A 86 7.36 -6.95 -19.49
CA ASP A 86 7.19 -8.01 -20.51
C ASP A 86 7.53 -9.43 -20.01
N HIS A 87 8.34 -9.55 -18.95
CA HIS A 87 8.84 -10.83 -18.45
C HIS A 87 8.67 -11.01 -16.93
N VAL A 88 7.50 -10.65 -16.39
CA VAL A 88 7.19 -10.96 -14.99
C VAL A 88 7.26 -12.48 -14.74
N PRO A 89 8.15 -12.96 -13.85
CA PRO A 89 8.24 -14.38 -13.54
C PRO A 89 6.90 -14.95 -13.08
N LYS A 90 6.46 -16.01 -13.75
CA LYS A 90 5.19 -16.68 -13.45
C LYS A 90 5.39 -17.86 -12.52
N GLN A 91 4.43 -18.07 -11.64
CA GLN A 91 4.41 -19.21 -10.76
C GLN A 91 3.58 -20.35 -11.35
N GLN A 92 3.96 -21.59 -11.01
CA GLN A 92 3.28 -22.80 -11.49
C GLN A 92 2.39 -23.45 -10.42
N ASN A 93 2.46 -22.97 -9.18
CA ASN A 93 1.67 -23.48 -8.06
C ASN A 93 0.72 -22.41 -7.51
N ALA A 94 -0.18 -22.81 -6.62
CA ALA A 94 -1.24 -21.95 -6.10
C ALA A 94 -0.90 -21.25 -4.76
N TRP A 95 0.31 -21.43 -4.21
CA TRP A 95 0.62 -21.03 -2.82
C TRP A 95 1.83 -20.10 -2.69
N ASP A 96 2.56 -19.83 -3.77
CA ASP A 96 3.77 -19.00 -3.74
C ASP A 96 3.57 -17.52 -4.09
N CYS A 97 2.34 -17.07 -4.33
CA CYS A 97 2.11 -15.68 -4.78
C CYS A 97 2.68 -14.64 -3.80
N GLY A 98 2.61 -14.91 -2.49
CA GLY A 98 3.25 -14.08 -1.47
C GLY A 98 4.79 -14.12 -1.50
N VAL A 99 5.39 -15.25 -1.89
CA VAL A 99 6.85 -15.38 -2.05
C VAL A 99 7.33 -14.60 -3.28
N TYR A 100 6.60 -14.70 -4.39
CA TYR A 100 6.85 -13.88 -5.59
C TYR A 100 6.70 -12.39 -5.29
N LEU A 101 5.66 -11.98 -4.53
CA LEU A 101 5.49 -10.58 -4.11
C LEU A 101 6.72 -10.04 -3.37
N VAL A 102 7.20 -10.78 -2.36
CA VAL A 102 8.41 -10.38 -1.61
C VAL A 102 9.61 -10.30 -2.54
N ARG A 103 9.74 -11.26 -3.46
CA ARG A 103 10.84 -11.29 -4.41
C ARG A 103 10.82 -10.10 -5.37
N PHE A 104 9.66 -9.73 -5.89
CA PHE A 104 9.50 -8.55 -6.74
C PHE A 104 9.86 -7.26 -6.00
N ALA A 105 9.44 -7.13 -4.74
CA ALA A 105 9.79 -5.98 -3.91
C ALA A 105 11.30 -5.88 -3.69
N GLN A 106 11.99 -7.00 -3.44
CA GLN A 106 13.45 -7.02 -3.29
C GLN A 106 14.18 -6.68 -4.58
N ASP A 107 13.77 -7.26 -5.72
CA ASP A 107 14.37 -6.95 -7.02
C ASP A 107 14.23 -5.44 -7.34
N LEU A 108 13.07 -4.85 -7.03
CA LEU A 108 12.84 -3.42 -7.19
C LEU A 108 13.68 -2.57 -6.23
N VAL A 109 13.78 -2.94 -4.95
CA VAL A 109 14.63 -2.22 -3.99
C VAL A 109 16.10 -2.26 -4.43
N HIS A 110 16.58 -3.41 -4.90
CA HIS A 110 17.94 -3.52 -5.44
C HIS A 110 18.17 -2.64 -6.67
N GLU A 111 17.20 -2.54 -7.58
CA GLU A 111 17.27 -1.64 -8.74
C GLU A 111 17.36 -0.18 -8.29
N LEU A 112 16.53 0.22 -7.31
CA LEU A 112 16.52 1.58 -6.76
C LEU A 112 17.82 1.95 -6.05
N GLU A 113 18.45 0.99 -5.35
CA GLU A 113 19.71 1.19 -4.65
C GLU A 113 20.93 1.20 -5.60
N SER A 114 20.85 0.46 -6.71
CA SER A 114 21.96 0.32 -7.66
C SER A 114 22.01 1.46 -8.68
N ALA A 115 20.90 2.17 -8.89
CA ALA A 115 20.82 3.24 -9.87
C ALA A 115 21.57 4.49 -9.36
N ALA A 116 22.61 4.91 -10.09
CA ALA A 116 23.38 6.12 -9.77
C ALA A 116 22.53 7.40 -9.90
N ASP A 117 21.51 7.36 -10.77
CA ASP A 117 20.48 8.39 -10.98
C ASP A 117 19.08 7.77 -10.80
N ALA A 118 18.03 8.60 -10.75
CA ALA A 118 16.65 8.10 -10.63
C ALA A 118 16.31 7.11 -11.77
N PRO A 119 16.13 5.81 -11.49
CA PRO A 119 15.98 4.80 -12.53
C PRO A 119 14.67 4.99 -13.26
N ASN A 120 14.68 4.77 -14.57
CA ASN A 120 13.45 4.80 -15.32
C ASN A 120 12.65 3.50 -15.10
N LEU A 121 11.83 3.51 -14.05
CA LEU A 121 11.03 2.36 -13.63
C LEU A 121 10.03 1.88 -14.69
N CYS A 122 9.75 2.64 -15.76
CA CYS A 122 8.93 2.11 -16.85
C CYS A 122 9.62 0.96 -17.61
N HIS A 123 10.94 0.81 -17.48
CA HIS A 123 11.73 -0.29 -18.06
C HIS A 123 12.16 -1.33 -17.02
N PHE A 124 11.68 -1.23 -15.77
CA PHE A 124 12.00 -2.23 -14.77
C PHE A 124 11.56 -3.63 -15.23
N CYS A 125 12.49 -4.57 -15.18
CA CYS A 125 12.20 -5.97 -15.43
C CYS A 125 12.64 -6.79 -14.21
N PRO A 126 11.71 -7.48 -13.52
CA PRO A 126 12.09 -8.39 -12.44
C PRO A 126 13.00 -9.51 -12.98
N ARG A 127 13.94 -9.97 -12.15
CA ARG A 127 14.90 -11.00 -12.56
C ARG A 127 14.15 -12.33 -12.80
N PRO A 128 14.45 -13.07 -13.88
CA PRO A 128 13.95 -14.43 -14.04
C PRO A 128 14.29 -15.31 -12.84
N VAL A 129 13.36 -16.17 -12.42
CA VAL A 129 13.53 -17.06 -11.26
C VAL A 129 13.09 -18.48 -11.58
N SER A 130 13.87 -19.44 -11.11
CA SER A 130 13.53 -20.86 -11.17
C SER A 130 12.62 -21.27 -9.99
N PRO A 131 11.84 -22.36 -10.14
CA PRO A 131 11.06 -22.92 -9.04
C PRO A 131 11.92 -23.34 -7.83
N GLN A 132 13.18 -23.72 -8.06
CA GLN A 132 14.11 -24.07 -6.98
C GLN A 132 14.52 -22.84 -6.18
N GLU A 133 14.84 -21.73 -6.85
CA GLU A 133 15.14 -20.47 -6.18
C GLU A 133 13.94 -19.98 -5.34
N ILE A 134 12.71 -20.11 -5.83
CA ILE A 134 11.51 -19.74 -5.07
C ILE A 134 11.34 -20.62 -3.82
N ARG A 135 11.58 -21.94 -3.92
CA ARG A 135 11.56 -22.83 -2.74
C ARG A 135 12.63 -22.44 -1.72
N GLN A 136 13.85 -22.15 -2.18
CA GLN A 136 14.93 -21.69 -1.33
C GLN A 136 14.58 -20.35 -0.68
N HIS A 137 13.98 -19.43 -1.44
CA HIS A 137 13.50 -18.15 -0.96
C HIS A 137 12.47 -18.32 0.16
N ARG A 138 11.47 -19.18 -0.04
CA ARG A 138 10.46 -19.51 0.97
C ARG A 138 11.10 -20.04 2.26
N SER A 139 12.04 -20.99 2.13
CA SER A 139 12.79 -21.53 3.28
C SER A 139 13.60 -20.46 4.01
N SER A 140 14.23 -19.55 3.26
CA SER A 140 15.01 -18.43 3.81
C SER A 140 14.13 -17.44 4.59
N LEU A 141 12.98 -17.06 4.03
CA LEU A 141 12.00 -16.19 4.70
C LEU A 141 11.51 -16.81 6.00
N LEU A 142 11.15 -18.10 5.98
CA LEU A 142 10.74 -18.83 7.19
C LEU A 142 11.87 -18.89 8.23
N GLY A 143 13.12 -19.09 7.80
CA GLY A 143 14.29 -19.04 8.68
C GLY A 143 14.46 -17.68 9.35
N THR A 144 14.34 -16.60 8.58
CA THR A 144 14.41 -15.22 9.07
C THR A 144 13.31 -14.94 10.09
N CYS A 145 12.05 -15.29 9.79
CA CYS A 145 10.94 -15.12 10.72
C CYS A 145 11.16 -15.87 12.04
N ARG A 146 11.62 -17.14 11.98
CA ARG A 146 11.92 -17.94 13.18
C ARG A 146 13.05 -17.33 14.01
N LYS A 147 14.11 -16.83 13.36
CA LYS A 147 15.21 -16.15 14.03
C LYS A 147 14.73 -14.89 14.73
N LEU A 148 14.03 -14.01 14.02
CA LEU A 148 13.47 -12.78 14.58
C LEU A 148 12.52 -13.07 15.75
N GLN A 149 11.69 -14.11 15.65
CA GLN A 149 10.81 -14.54 16.73
C GLN A 149 11.60 -14.99 17.97
N ALA A 150 12.68 -15.76 17.78
CA ALA A 150 13.54 -16.19 18.88
C ALA A 150 14.25 -15.01 19.54
N ASP A 151 14.76 -14.06 18.75
CA ASP A 151 15.45 -12.86 19.23
C ASP A 151 14.49 -11.95 20.00
N TYR A 152 13.28 -11.73 19.47
CA TYR A 152 12.21 -11.00 20.17
C TYR A 152 11.84 -11.67 21.51
N THR A 153 11.73 -12.99 21.54
CA THR A 153 11.41 -13.74 22.77
C THR A 153 12.51 -13.58 23.82
N LYS A 154 13.79 -13.64 23.42
CA LYS A 154 14.93 -13.41 24.33
C LYS A 154 14.96 -11.97 24.85
N PHE A 155 14.71 -11.00 23.98
CA PHE A 155 14.65 -9.59 24.35
C PHE A 155 13.56 -9.33 25.38
N THR A 156 12.33 -9.79 25.13
CA THR A 156 11.19 -9.60 26.03
C THR A 156 11.40 -10.29 27.38
N ARG A 157 11.97 -11.50 27.42
CA ARG A 157 12.33 -12.16 28.70
C ARG A 157 13.32 -11.32 29.50
N ARG A 158 14.40 -10.86 28.88
CA ARG A 158 15.39 -9.99 29.54
C ARG A 158 14.79 -8.69 30.05
N ALA A 159 13.82 -8.11 29.34
CA ALA A 159 13.13 -6.90 29.76
C ALA A 159 12.20 -7.13 30.96
N LEU A 160 11.56 -8.29 31.05
CA LEU A 160 10.72 -8.69 32.20
C LEU A 160 11.55 -9.14 33.41
N ASP A 161 12.73 -9.72 33.18
CA ASP A 161 13.65 -10.18 34.22
C ASP A 161 14.53 -9.05 34.81
N GLN A 162 14.42 -7.81 34.31
CA GLN A 162 15.11 -6.69 34.95
C GLN A 162 14.50 -6.43 36.34
N PRO A 163 15.32 -6.32 37.40
CA PRO A 163 14.82 -5.97 38.72
C PRO A 163 14.06 -4.65 38.65
N LEU A 164 12.82 -4.63 39.17
CA LEU A 164 12.12 -3.38 39.37
C LEU A 164 13.01 -2.45 40.19
N PRO A 165 13.08 -1.15 39.86
CA PRO A 165 13.78 -0.20 40.71
C PRO A 165 13.22 -0.32 42.14
N PRO A 166 14.08 -0.22 43.17
CA PRO A 166 13.63 -0.35 44.55
C PRO A 166 12.48 0.62 44.78
N LYS A 167 11.37 0.10 45.30
CA LYS A 167 10.24 0.94 45.74
C LYS A 167 10.75 1.75 46.92
N ASP A 168 11.11 3.01 46.69
CA ASP A 168 11.30 3.96 47.77
C ASP A 168 9.99 4.01 48.56
N SER A 169 10.06 3.51 49.78
CA SER A 169 8.98 3.61 50.77
C SER A 169 8.90 5.08 51.20
N GLY A 170 8.11 5.87 50.47
CA GLY A 170 7.95 7.30 50.74
C GLY A 170 6.77 7.91 50.00
N VAL A 171 5.55 7.61 50.48
CA VAL A 171 4.33 8.45 50.47
C VAL A 171 3.85 9.05 49.13
N GLY A 172 2.64 8.64 48.71
CA GLY A 172 1.73 9.47 47.90
C GLY A 172 1.29 8.84 46.57
N SER A 173 0.22 8.03 46.62
CA SER A 173 -0.44 7.47 45.44
C SER A 173 -1.05 8.54 44.52
N SER A 174 -0.70 8.50 43.23
CA SER A 174 -1.69 8.63 42.15
C SER A 174 -1.21 7.79 40.97
N ALA A 175 -1.82 6.63 40.79
CA ALA A 175 -1.46 5.68 39.74
C ALA A 175 -1.98 6.17 38.39
N ALA A 176 -1.09 6.62 37.51
CA ALA A 176 -1.41 6.74 36.09
C ALA A 176 -1.36 5.33 35.47
N SER A 177 -2.49 4.86 34.93
CA SER A 177 -2.55 3.59 34.20
C SER A 177 -1.71 3.66 32.92
N PRO A 178 -1.13 2.53 32.47
CA PRO A 178 -0.38 2.47 31.22
C PRO A 178 -1.31 2.71 30.02
N PRO A 179 -0.81 3.33 28.93
CA PRO A 179 -1.63 3.55 27.74
C PRO A 179 -1.95 2.22 27.07
N THR A 180 -3.23 1.95 26.87
CA THR A 180 -3.70 0.88 26.00
C THR A 180 -3.44 1.25 24.54
N PRO A 181 -3.10 0.29 23.65
CA PRO A 181 -3.01 0.56 22.23
C PRO A 181 -4.42 0.78 21.69
N SER A 182 -4.70 2.00 21.22
CA SER A 182 -5.96 2.33 20.54
C SER A 182 -6.03 1.61 19.19
N SER A 183 -7.03 0.74 19.04
CA SER A 183 -7.54 0.33 17.73
C SER A 183 -8.23 1.54 17.07
N PRO A 184 -8.19 1.67 15.73
CA PRO A 184 -8.95 2.72 15.06
C PRO A 184 -10.45 2.42 15.18
N SER A 185 -11.16 3.18 15.99
CA SER A 185 -12.61 3.18 16.01
C SER A 185 -13.13 4.02 14.85
N SER A 186 -13.95 3.37 14.02
CA SER A 186 -14.92 3.99 13.16
C SER A 186 -15.97 4.75 13.98
N SER A 187 -16.21 6.01 13.66
CA SER A 187 -17.49 6.71 13.85
C SER A 187 -17.63 7.68 12.67
N SER A 188 -18.56 7.56 11.73
CA SER A 188 -20.03 7.52 11.84
C SER A 188 -20.57 8.61 12.76
N THR A 189 -20.65 9.84 12.24
CA THR A 189 -21.56 10.86 12.77
C THR A 189 -22.70 11.04 11.78
N THR A 190 -23.86 10.56 12.20
CA THR A 190 -25.16 10.69 11.55
C THR A 190 -25.63 12.15 11.51
N ALA A 191 -26.43 12.40 10.48
CA ALA A 191 -27.15 13.63 10.17
C ALA A 191 -27.88 14.28 11.36
N ASN A 192 -27.89 15.61 11.36
CA ASN A 192 -28.91 16.39 12.05
C ASN A 192 -29.96 16.86 11.02
N ARG A 193 -31.13 16.22 11.05
CA ARG A 193 -32.33 16.64 10.32
C ARG A 193 -32.98 17.80 11.08
N LYS A 194 -33.02 18.99 10.50
CA LYS A 194 -34.08 19.98 10.79
C LYS A 194 -35.22 19.78 9.80
N SER A 195 -36.38 19.50 10.38
CA SER A 195 -37.70 19.41 9.77
C SER A 195 -38.16 20.78 9.26
N GLY A 196 -38.44 20.85 7.96
CA GLY A 196 -39.21 21.91 7.32
C GLY A 196 -40.10 21.27 6.28
N GLY A 197 -41.37 21.07 6.61
CA GLY A 197 -42.36 20.43 5.74
C GLY A 197 -43.04 21.39 4.77
N LYS A 198 -43.71 20.76 3.79
CA LYS A 198 -44.65 21.29 2.76
C LYS A 198 -43.93 21.92 1.55
N LYS A 199 -44.26 21.61 0.30
CA LYS A 199 -45.51 21.12 -0.30
C LYS A 199 -45.25 20.14 -1.45
N VAL A 200 -46.13 19.15 -1.53
CA VAL A 200 -46.48 18.40 -2.73
C VAL A 200 -46.88 19.38 -3.83
N ASN A 201 -46.35 19.22 -5.04
CA ASN A 201 -47.09 19.58 -6.24
C ASN A 201 -47.07 18.43 -7.26
N LYS A 202 -48.25 18.18 -7.80
CA LYS A 202 -48.65 17.02 -8.60
C LYS A 202 -49.14 17.58 -9.93
N ASP A 203 -48.33 17.49 -10.96
CA ASP A 203 -48.69 17.70 -12.36
C ASP A 203 -48.01 16.54 -13.11
N ARG A 204 -48.64 15.54 -13.73
CA ARG A 204 -49.84 15.39 -14.58
C ARG A 204 -49.83 16.27 -15.84
N LYS A 205 -49.15 15.75 -16.88
CA LYS A 205 -49.45 15.83 -18.33
C LYS A 205 -48.57 14.75 -18.98
N LYS A 206 -49.06 13.64 -19.55
CA LYS A 206 -49.98 13.41 -20.70
C LYS A 206 -49.46 14.02 -22.01
N ASN A 207 -49.46 13.17 -23.05
CA ASN A 207 -49.18 13.37 -24.49
C ASN A 207 -47.70 13.22 -24.90
N GLU A 208 -47.33 12.58 -26.02
CA GLU A 208 -48.05 11.95 -27.14
C GLU A 208 -46.99 11.21 -28.00
N ARG A 209 -47.39 10.06 -28.57
CA ARG A 209 -46.82 9.35 -29.74
C ARG A 209 -45.47 8.63 -29.62
#